data_AF-A0A929PIA9-F1
#
_entry.id   AF-A0A929PIA9-F1
#
_cell.length_a   1.000
_cell.length_b   1.000
_cell.length_c   1.000
_cell.angle_alpha   90.00
_cell.angle_beta   90.00
_cell.angle_gamma   90.00
#
_symmetry.space_group_name_H-M   'P 1'
#
loop_
_entity.id
_entity.type
_entity.pdbx_description
1 polymer ?
#
loop_
_entity_poly.entity_id
_entity_poly.type
_entity_poly.pdbx_seq_one_letter_code
_entity_poly.pdbx_strand_id
1 'polypeptide(L)'
;MKIALATDDDRGLESVLSHHFGRCPFYVVVDVDDKEIKEVKALQSPFYGNHGEPGEVPTFIKGIGAQVIIAGGMGPKAIGF
;
A
#
# COMPACT_ATOMS: atom_id res chain seq x y z
N MET A 1 -14.10 4.80 -1.53
CA MET A 1 -13.36 3.55 -1.84
C MET A 1 -11.91 3.84 -1.60
N LYS A 2 -11.23 3.04 -0.79
CA LYS A 2 -9.81 3.22 -0.50
C LYS A 2 -8.95 2.36 -1.41
N ILE A 3 -8.02 3.02 -2.09
CA ILE A 3 -6.98 2.40 -2.91
C ILE A 3 -5.66 2.62 -2.19
N ALA A 4 -4.95 1.54 -1.88
CA ALA A 4 -3.58 1.62 -1.39
C ALA A 4 -2.61 1.48 -2.55
N LEU A 5 -1.51 2.22 -2.52
CA LEU A 5 -0.42 2.16 -3.47
C LEU A 5 0.88 1.90 -2.72
N ALA A 6 1.62 0.87 -3.10
CA ALA A 6 2.95 0.61 -2.55
C ALA A 6 3.97 1.57 -3.17
N THR A 7 4.61 2.43 -2.40
CA THR A 7 5.48 3.51 -2.91
C THR A 7 6.85 3.57 -2.24
N ASP A 8 7.84 4.04 -2.99
CA ASP A 8 9.23 4.21 -2.51
C ASP A 8 9.46 5.54 -1.78
N ASP A 9 8.52 6.48 -1.87
CA ASP A 9 8.54 7.76 -1.17
C ASP A 9 7.12 8.19 -0.74
N ASP A 10 7.03 9.31 -0.02
CA ASP A 10 5.81 9.83 0.63
C ASP A 10 5.19 11.07 -0.05
N ARG A 11 5.57 11.35 -1.30
CA ARG A 11 5.08 12.49 -2.11
C ARG A 11 3.63 12.37 -2.60
N GLY A 12 2.82 11.50 -1.99
CA GLY A 12 1.39 11.35 -2.32
C GLY A 12 1.16 10.81 -3.73
N LEU A 13 0.37 11.52 -4.55
CA LEU A 13 0.06 11.08 -5.91
C LEU A 13 1.27 11.11 -6.86
N GLU A 14 2.29 11.90 -6.52
CA GLU A 14 3.54 12.00 -7.30
C GLU A 14 4.60 10.97 -6.86
N SER A 15 4.24 10.08 -5.94
CA SER A 15 5.15 9.06 -5.45
C SER A 15 5.48 8.00 -6.50
N VAL A 16 6.72 7.52 -6.46
CA VAL A 16 7.15 6.42 -7.31
C VAL A 16 6.58 5.11 -6.78
N LEU A 17 5.89 4.35 -7.64
CA LEU A 17 5.40 3.01 -7.31
C LEU A 17 6.58 2.08 -7.03
N SER A 18 6.53 1.41 -5.88
CA SER A 18 7.54 0.45 -5.48
C SER A 18 7.43 -0.84 -6.30
N HIS A 19 8.58 -1.41 -6.65
CA HIS A 19 8.66 -2.73 -7.27
C HIS A 19 8.23 -3.87 -6.33
N HIS A 20 8.22 -3.64 -5.01
CA HIS A 20 8.00 -4.70 -4.02
C HIS A 20 6.95 -4.30 -2.99
N PHE A 21 5.73 -4.78 -3.16
CA PHE A 21 4.61 -4.61 -2.22
C PHE A 21 5.04 -4.83 -0.76
N GLY A 22 5.55 -6.01 -0.42
CA GLY A 22 5.84 -6.35 0.97
C GLY A 22 7.05 -5.64 1.60
N ARG A 23 7.80 -4.83 0.82
CA ARG A 23 9.06 -4.20 1.25
C ARG A 23 9.12 -2.71 0.92
N CYS A 24 8.01 -2.10 0.53
CA CYS A 24 7.99 -0.67 0.26
C CYS A 24 8.05 0.13 1.58
N PRO A 25 8.71 1.29 1.58
CA PRO A 25 8.79 2.17 2.75
C PRO A 25 7.48 2.87 3.06
N PHE A 26 6.61 3.08 2.07
CA PHE A 26 5.35 3.80 2.24
C PHE A 26 4.18 3.12 1.54
N TYR A 27 2.98 3.40 2.05
CA TYR A 27 1.72 3.16 1.37
C TYR A 27 0.98 4.49 1.21
N VAL A 28 0.81 4.93 -0.02
CA VAL A 28 -0.09 6.05 -0.31
C VAL A 28 -1.51 5.50 -0.38
N VAL A 29 -2.40 6.02 0.46
CA VAL A 29 -3.81 5.66 0.52
C VAL A 29 -4.63 6.79 -0.06
N VAL A 30 -5.43 6.46 -1.06
CA VAL A 30 -6.31 7.40 -1.75
C VAL A 30 -7.74 6.99 -1.46
N ASP A 31 -8.53 7.88 -0.88
CA ASP A 31 -9.98 7.70 -0.81
C ASP A 31 -10.65 8.35 -2.02
N VAL A 32 -11.42 7.55 -2.75
CA VAL A 32 -12.10 7.92 -3.99
C VAL A 32 -13.59 7.73 -3.79
N ASP A 33 -14.37 8.78 -4.04
CA ASP A 33 -15.83 8.69 -4.08
C ASP A 33 -16.30 9.00 -5.51
N ASP A 34 -16.99 8.03 -6.11
CA ASP A 34 -17.25 7.94 -7.55
C ASP A 34 -15.99 8.15 -8.41
N LYS A 35 -15.78 9.36 -8.95
CA LYS A 35 -14.63 9.72 -9.79
C LYS A 35 -13.76 10.81 -9.19
N GLU A 36 -13.99 11.16 -7.93
CA GLU A 36 -13.29 12.24 -7.25
C GLU A 36 -12.40 11.71 -6.14
N ILE A 37 -11.16 12.19 -6.12
CA ILE A 37 -10.25 11.96 -5.00
C ILE A 37 -10.69 12.85 -3.84
N LYS A 38 -11.04 12.24 -2.71
CA LYS A 38 -11.47 12.95 -1.50
C LYS A 38 -10.32 13.16 -0.52
N GLU A 39 -9.40 12.21 -0.43
CA GLU A 39 -8.23 12.29 0.45
C GLU A 39 -7.04 11.54 -0.14
N VAL A 40 -5.83 12.04 0.12
CA VAL A 40 -4.57 11.36 -0.15
C VAL A 40 -3.71 11.40 1.10
N LYS A 41 -3.27 10.24 1.57
CA LYS A 41 -2.44 10.12 2.77
C LYS A 41 -1.30 9.14 2.54
N ALA A 42 -0.06 9.58 2.78
CA ALA A 42 1.08 8.68 2.87
C ALA A 42 1.17 8.07 4.28
N LEU A 43 1.29 6.75 4.36
CA LEU A 43 1.52 6.00 5.58
C LEU A 43 2.88 5.32 5.51
N GLN A 44 3.71 5.49 6.55
CA GLN A 44 4.94 4.74 6.64
C GLN A 44 4.64 3.26 6.89
N SER A 45 5.32 2.38 6.16
CA SER A 45 5.22 0.94 6.34
C SER A 45 5.94 0.53 7.62
N PRO A 46 5.26 -0.08 8.60
CA PRO A 46 5.90 -0.56 9.82
C PRO A 46 6.82 -1.78 9.58
N PHE A 47 6.72 -2.39 8.39
CA PHE A 47 7.48 -3.57 7.99
C PHE A 47 8.69 -3.25 7.12
N TYR A 48 8.91 -1.97 6.80
CA TYR A 48 10.09 -1.57 6.03
C TYR A 48 11.39 -1.89 6.78
N GLY A 49 12.34 -2.53 6.11
CA GLY A 49 13.62 -2.93 6.70
C GLY A 49 13.57 -4.18 7.58
N ASN A 50 12.39 -4.70 7.92
CA ASN A 50 12.23 -5.93 8.68
C ASN A 50 11.63 -7.04 7.80
N HIS A 51 12.06 -8.28 8.01
CA HIS A 51 11.44 -9.46 7.39
C HIS A 51 10.22 -9.88 8.21
N GLY A 52 9.20 -9.00 8.28
CA GLY A 52 7.95 -9.27 9.00
C GLY A 52 7.36 -10.65 8.68
N GLU A 53 6.46 -11.12 9.52
CA GLU A 53 5.86 -12.45 9.37
C GLU A 53 4.97 -12.53 8.12
N PRO A 54 4.85 -13.71 7.50
CA PRO A 54 3.94 -13.91 6.38
C PRO A 54 2.51 -13.50 6.72
N GLY A 55 1.94 -12.57 5.95
CA GLY A 55 0.56 -12.12 6.12
C GLY A 55 0.38 -10.83 6.90
N GLU A 56 1.41 -10.31 7.57
CA GLU A 56 1.31 -9.04 8.30
C GLU A 56 1.01 -7.86 7.36
N VAL A 57 1.72 -7.79 6.23
CA VAL A 57 1.52 -6.72 5.25
C VAL A 57 0.09 -6.75 4.66
N PRO A 58 -0.42 -7.87 4.11
CA PRO A 58 -1.83 -7.96 3.71
C PRO A 58 -2.81 -7.57 4.82
N THR A 59 -2.56 -8.02 6.05
CA THR A 59 -3.41 -7.72 7.22
C THR A 59 -3.42 -6.23 7.54
N PHE A 60 -2.27 -5.57 7.47
CA PHE A 60 -2.13 -4.13 7.66
C PHE A 60 -2.92 -3.35 6.59
N ILE A 61 -2.80 -3.73 5.32
CA ILE A 61 -3.55 -3.10 4.22
C ILE A 61 -5.07 -3.27 4.40
N LYS A 62 -5.50 -4.46 4.83
CA LYS A 62 -6.91 -4.71 5.19
C LYS A 62 -7.35 -3.87 6.39
N GLY A 63 -6.49 -3.68 7.39
CA GLY A 63 -6.73 -2.85 8.57
C GLY A 63 -6.91 -1.35 8.25
N ILE A 64 -6.27 -0.86 7.18
CA ILE A 64 -6.50 0.51 6.64
C ILE A 64 -7.90 0.63 6.01
N GLY A 65 -8.53 -0.50 5.69
CA GLY A 65 -9.80 -0.57 4.95
C GLY A 65 -9.62 -0.41 3.45
N ALA A 66 -8.42 -0.65 2.92
CA ALA A 66 -8.17 -0.61 1.48
C ALA A 66 -8.91 -1.75 0.78
N GLN A 67 -9.55 -1.43 -0.33
CA GLN A 67 -10.32 -2.38 -1.15
C GLN A 67 -9.54 -2.79 -2.41
N VAL A 68 -8.60 -1.95 -2.82
CA VAL A 68 -7.71 -2.17 -3.96
C VAL A 68 -6.28 -1.86 -3.52
N ILE A 69 -5.34 -2.65 -4.00
CA ILE A 69 -3.90 -2.43 -3.83
C ILE A 69 -3.24 -2.36 -5.21
N ILE A 70 -2.43 -1.34 -5.44
CA ILE A 70 -1.63 -1.16 -6.65
C ILE A 70 -0.15 -1.21 -6.24
N ALA A 71 0.62 -2.07 -6.89
CA ALA A 71 2.05 -2.22 -6.64
C ALA A 71 2.76 -2.61 -7.94
N GLY A 72 4.05 -2.29 -8.06
CA GLY A 72 4.86 -2.75 -9.20
C GLY A 72 5.05 -4.27 -9.21
N GLY A 73 5.10 -4.89 -8.03
CA GLY A 73 5.20 -6.34 -7.89
C GLY A 73 4.67 -6.83 -6.55
N MET A 74 3.90 -7.92 -6.58
CA MET A 74 3.34 -8.58 -5.40
C MET A 74 3.63 -10.07 -5.43
N GLY A 75 4.27 -10.59 -4.38
CA GLY A 75 4.59 -12.01 -4.29
C GLY A 75 3.32 -12.87 -4.15
N PRO A 76 3.31 -14.10 -4.71
CA PRO A 76 2.10 -14.93 -4.76
C PRO A 76 1.54 -15.30 -3.39
N LYS A 77 2.40 -15.41 -2.36
CA LYS A 77 1.94 -15.62 -0.98
C LYS A 77 1.08 -14.47 -0.47
N ALA A 78 1.43 -13.22 -0.80
CA ALA A 78 0.68 -12.05 -0.37
C ALA A 78 -0.71 -11.97 -1.03
N ILE A 79 -0.82 -12.43 -2.29
CA ILE A 79 -2.08 -12.49 -3.03
C ILE A 79 -3.06 -13.51 -2.42
N GLY A 80 -2.54 -14.52 -1.71
CA GLY A 80 -3.36 -15.58 -1.10
C GLY A 80 -3.96 -15.24 0.26
N PHE A 81 -3.72 -14.05 0.81
CA PHE A 81 -4.29 -13.56 2.08
C PHE A 81 -5.51 -12.66 1.83
#